data_AF-A0A8J2JZ79-F1
#
_entry.id   AF-A0A8J2JZ79-F1
#
_cell.length_a   1.000
_cell.length_b   1.000
_cell.length_c   1.000
_cell.angle_alpha   90.00
_cell.angle_beta   90.00
_cell.angle_gamma   90.00
#
_symmetry.space_group_name_H-M   'P 1'
#
loop_
_entity.id
_entity.type
_entity.pdbx_description
1 polymer ?
#
loop_
_entity_poly.entity_id
_entity_poly.type
_entity_poly.pdbx_seq_one_letter_code
_entity_poly.pdbx_strand_id
1 'polypeptide(L)'
;METHKMFRFLKDDSPEEGDDGRELSKVETRAAMEIVVQDLHYQLSEKVPVGEQQFMNSSLKYILVAQLLRSEFLKGDERIRGILDSSSDLIPGVYEGGFKMWECTSDLVKYLESNSDVVINDNTKVLDLGCGSGVLGLYALSRGGLVDFQDY
;
A
#
# COMPACT_ATOMS: atom_id res chain seq x y z
N MET A 1 -15.65 19.33 10.53
CA MET A 1 -14.71 18.55 9.70
C MET A 1 -15.49 17.35 9.21
N GLU A 2 -15.84 17.32 7.92
CA GLU A 2 -16.50 16.16 7.32
C GLU A 2 -15.50 15.01 7.27
N THR A 3 -15.82 13.92 7.96
CA THR A 3 -15.05 12.67 7.92
C THR A 3 -15.50 11.87 6.70
N HIS A 4 -14.71 11.88 5.64
CA HIS A 4 -14.90 10.98 4.51
C HIS A 4 -14.50 9.56 4.94
N LYS A 5 -15.46 8.64 4.91
CA LYS A 5 -15.23 7.22 5.16
C LYS A 5 -14.50 6.60 3.97
N MET A 6 -13.63 5.64 4.24
CA MET A 6 -12.99 4.80 3.21
C MET A 6 -14.05 4.05 2.37
N PHE A 7 -13.71 3.70 1.12
CA PHE A 7 -14.61 3.00 0.20
C PHE A 7 -15.21 1.75 0.85
N ARG A 8 -16.55 1.73 1.01
CA ARG A 8 -17.30 0.57 1.47
C ARG A 8 -17.72 -0.24 0.25
N PHE A 9 -17.23 -1.47 0.13
CA PHE A 9 -17.60 -2.39 -0.96
C PHE A 9 -18.93 -3.15 -0.72
N LEU A 10 -19.59 -2.92 0.42
CA LEU A 10 -20.85 -3.56 0.79
C LEU A 10 -22.01 -2.57 0.76
N LYS A 11 -23.17 -3.01 0.24
CA LYS A 11 -24.44 -2.25 0.27
C LYS A 11 -24.88 -2.02 1.72
N ASP A 12 -25.38 -0.82 1.99
CA ASP A 12 -25.73 -0.36 3.35
C ASP A 12 -26.87 -1.15 4.04
N ASP A 13 -27.64 -1.99 3.32
CA ASP A 13 -28.91 -2.55 3.83
C ASP A 13 -29.07 -4.09 3.73
N SER A 14 -27.99 -4.86 3.57
CA SER A 14 -28.08 -6.34 3.65
C SER A 14 -27.63 -6.86 5.01
N PRO A 15 -28.38 -7.76 5.68
CA PRO A 15 -27.95 -8.37 6.93
C PRO A 15 -26.60 -9.08 6.72
N GLU A 16 -25.67 -8.82 7.65
CA GLU A 16 -24.30 -9.34 7.63
C GLU A 16 -24.29 -10.83 7.98
N GLU A 17 -24.55 -11.68 6.99
CA GLU A 17 -24.19 -13.10 7.05
C GLU A 17 -22.88 -13.30 6.28
N GLY A 18 -21.81 -13.64 7.00
CA GLY A 18 -20.62 -14.18 6.36
C GLY A 18 -20.95 -15.51 5.67
N ASP A 19 -20.26 -15.83 4.57
CA ASP A 19 -20.41 -17.09 3.82
C ASP A 19 -20.16 -18.37 4.67
N ASP A 20 -19.75 -18.20 5.93
CA ASP A 20 -19.52 -19.28 6.90
C ASP A 20 -20.33 -19.18 8.21
N GLY A 21 -21.30 -18.26 8.30
CA GLY A 21 -22.16 -18.09 9.48
C GLY A 21 -21.47 -17.47 10.70
N ARG A 22 -20.28 -16.88 10.58
CA ARG A 22 -19.66 -16.06 11.65
C ARG A 22 -20.22 -14.64 11.63
N GLU A 23 -20.61 -14.13 12.81
CA GLU A 23 -20.90 -12.70 13.02
C GLU A 23 -19.67 -11.90 12.62
N LEU A 24 -19.80 -11.06 11.58
CA LEU A 24 -18.77 -10.07 11.27
C LEU A 24 -18.75 -9.08 12.43
N SER A 25 -17.73 -9.17 13.28
CA SER A 25 -17.47 -8.13 14.28
C SER A 25 -17.42 -6.79 13.56
N LYS A 26 -18.21 -5.80 14.01
CA LYS A 26 -18.22 -4.43 13.46
C LYS A 26 -16.78 -3.97 13.22
N VAL A 27 -16.37 -3.96 11.95
CA VAL A 27 -15.03 -3.52 11.59
C VAL A 27 -14.95 -2.03 11.91
N GLU A 28 -14.03 -1.67 12.81
CA GLU A 28 -13.83 -0.28 13.23
C GLU A 28 -13.25 0.50 12.04
N THR A 29 -14.10 1.29 11.38
CA THR A 29 -13.68 2.10 10.22
C THR A 29 -12.84 3.28 10.69
N ARG A 30 -11.68 3.50 10.07
CA ARG A 30 -10.85 4.70 10.29
C ARG A 30 -11.18 5.78 9.25
N ALA A 31 -10.97 7.05 9.62
CA ALA A 31 -11.07 8.14 8.65
C ALA A 31 -9.90 8.04 7.65
N ALA A 32 -10.17 8.32 6.38
CA ALA A 32 -9.11 8.44 5.40
C ALA A 32 -8.17 9.59 5.76
N MET A 33 -6.87 9.40 5.57
CA MET A 33 -5.85 10.41 5.81
C MET A 33 -5.04 10.59 4.54
N GLU A 34 -4.96 11.83 4.05
CA GLU A 34 -4.06 12.18 2.97
C GLU A 34 -2.64 12.35 3.54
N ILE A 35 -1.67 11.73 2.88
CA ILE A 35 -0.25 11.88 3.20
C ILE A 35 0.44 12.50 2.00
N VAL A 36 0.90 13.74 2.19
CA VAL A 36 1.77 14.42 1.22
C VAL A 36 3.22 14.12 1.58
N VAL A 37 3.99 13.63 0.61
CA VAL A 37 5.44 13.38 0.80
C VAL A 37 6.15 14.70 1.09
N GLN A 38 7.06 14.66 2.06
CA GLN A 38 7.75 15.81 2.65
C GLN A 38 9.17 15.40 3.02
N ASP A 39 10.06 16.37 3.24
CA ASP A 39 11.47 16.15 3.58
C ASP A 39 11.70 15.19 4.75
N LEU A 40 10.81 15.18 5.75
CA LEU A 40 10.89 14.26 6.89
C LEU A 40 10.86 12.78 6.44
N HIS A 41 10.08 12.45 5.40
CA HIS A 41 10.01 11.09 4.86
C HIS A 41 11.32 10.67 4.21
N TYR A 42 12.06 11.61 3.60
CA TYR A 42 13.41 11.36 3.06
C TYR A 42 14.46 11.23 4.18
N GLN A 43 14.39 12.06 5.22
CA GLN A 43 15.31 11.98 6.36
C GLN A 43 15.23 10.64 7.10
N LEU A 44 14.08 9.95 7.04
CA LEU A 44 13.96 8.61 7.59
C LEU A 44 14.94 7.63 6.92
N SER A 45 15.16 7.76 5.61
CA SER A 45 16.09 6.92 4.84
C SER A 45 17.56 7.10 5.24
N GLU A 46 17.90 8.19 5.92
CA GLU A 46 19.24 8.39 6.47
C GLU A 46 19.44 7.68 7.82
N LYS A 47 18.35 7.32 8.49
CA LYS A 47 18.34 6.83 9.88
C LYS A 47 18.08 5.34 10.01
N VAL A 48 17.64 4.69 8.93
CA VAL A 48 17.37 3.25 8.90
C VAL A 48 18.10 2.62 7.72
N PRO A 49 18.40 1.31 7.77
CA PRO A 49 18.98 0.63 6.62
C PRO A 49 18.09 0.77 5.39
N VAL A 50 18.71 1.09 4.26
CA VAL A 50 18.05 1.23 2.96
C VAL A 50 18.51 0.08 2.07
N GLY A 51 17.54 -0.65 1.52
CA GLY A 51 17.76 -1.57 0.42
C GLY A 51 17.78 -0.82 -0.91
N GLU A 52 18.49 -1.38 -1.89
CA GLU A 52 18.56 -0.84 -3.23
C GLU A 52 18.29 -1.95 -4.23
N GLN A 53 17.41 -1.69 -5.19
CA GLN A 53 17.02 -2.65 -6.22
C GLN A 53 16.87 -1.92 -7.55
N GLN A 54 17.34 -2.55 -8.62
CA GLN A 54 17.09 -2.02 -9.96
C GLN A 54 15.58 -2.11 -10.26
N PHE A 55 14.99 -0.98 -10.66
CA PHE A 55 13.59 -0.87 -11.02
C PHE A 55 13.48 -0.11 -12.35
N MET A 56 13.11 -0.83 -13.41
CA MET A 56 13.08 -0.27 -14.77
C MET A 56 14.45 0.33 -15.15
N ASN A 57 14.46 1.59 -15.61
CA ASN A 57 15.66 2.35 -15.96
C ASN A 57 16.22 3.15 -14.78
N SER A 58 15.83 2.84 -13.56
CA SER A 58 16.19 3.61 -12.36
C SER A 58 16.58 2.69 -11.21
N SER A 59 17.27 3.25 -10.23
CA SER A 59 17.53 2.57 -8.97
C SER A 59 16.47 2.95 -7.96
N LEU A 60 15.78 1.95 -7.40
CA LEU A 60 14.79 2.13 -6.34
C LEU A 60 15.46 1.89 -5.00
N LYS A 61 15.42 2.91 -4.15
CA LYS A 61 15.77 2.81 -2.74
C LYS A 61 14.51 2.53 -1.93
N TYR A 62 14.57 1.55 -1.05
CA TYR A 62 13.43 1.14 -0.22
C TYR A 62 13.85 0.86 1.21
N ILE A 63 12.91 1.03 2.13
CA ILE A 63 13.08 0.68 3.54
C ILE A 63 12.20 -0.53 3.81
N LEU A 64 12.77 -1.58 4.40
CA LEU A 64 11.96 -2.70 4.85
C LEU A 64 11.15 -2.27 6.08
N VAL A 65 9.83 -2.41 6.01
CA VAL A 65 8.93 -2.11 7.13
C VAL A 65 9.35 -2.88 8.39
N ALA A 66 9.86 -4.11 8.25
CA ALA A 66 10.39 -4.88 9.37
C ALA A 66 11.64 -4.28 10.04
N GLN A 67 12.48 -3.54 9.31
CA GLN A 67 13.60 -2.79 9.88
C GLN A 67 13.10 -1.51 10.54
N LEU A 68 12.15 -0.85 9.90
CA LEU A 68 11.56 0.38 10.38
C LEU A 68 10.80 0.18 11.72
N LEU A 69 10.01 -0.88 11.84
CA LEU A 69 9.26 -1.22 13.06
C LEU A 69 10.14 -1.62 14.25
N ARG A 70 11.36 -2.10 13.98
CA ARG A 70 12.39 -2.38 15.00
C ARG A 70 13.18 -1.14 15.40
N SER A 71 13.05 -0.03 14.66
CA SER A 71 13.75 1.20 14.97
C SER A 71 13.07 1.98 16.10
N GLU A 72 13.86 2.71 16.88
CA GLU A 72 13.34 3.59 17.93
C GLU A 72 12.69 4.87 17.38
N PHE A 73 12.84 5.13 16.08
CA PHE A 73 12.44 6.38 15.42
C PHE A 73 10.94 6.47 15.15
N LEU A 74 10.22 5.34 15.11
CA LEU A 74 8.78 5.33 14.96
C LEU A 74 8.08 4.71 16.17
N LYS A 75 7.18 5.49 16.77
CA LYS A 75 6.11 4.96 17.60
C LYS A 75 5.02 4.42 16.67
N GLY A 76 5.31 3.26 16.06
CA GLY A 76 4.35 2.55 15.23
C GLY A 76 3.15 2.06 16.05
N ASP A 77 2.07 1.70 15.36
CA ASP A 77 0.94 1.02 15.99
C ASP A 77 1.44 -0.33 16.56
N GLU A 78 1.27 -0.56 17.86
CA GLU A 78 1.73 -1.80 18.52
C GLU A 78 1.08 -3.04 17.89
N ARG A 79 -0.12 -2.89 17.30
CA ARG A 79 -0.80 -3.97 16.58
C ARG A 79 -0.03 -4.40 15.33
N ILE A 80 0.69 -3.47 14.69
CA ILE A 80 1.53 -3.74 13.52
C ILE A 80 2.85 -4.40 13.94
N ARG A 81 3.41 -4.05 15.11
CA ARG A 81 4.63 -4.71 15.61
C ARG A 81 4.43 -6.20 15.85
N GLY A 82 3.26 -6.61 16.32
CA GLY A 82 2.91 -8.02 16.51
C GLY A 82 2.97 -8.87 15.24
N ILE A 83 2.93 -8.26 14.05
CA ILE A 83 3.07 -8.97 12.78
C ILE A 83 4.48 -9.52 12.58
N LEU A 84 5.51 -8.84 13.11
CA LEU A 84 6.92 -9.26 12.97
C LEU A 84 7.22 -10.62 13.60
N ASP A 85 6.44 -10.98 14.62
CA ASP A 85 6.56 -12.22 15.36
C ASP A 85 5.58 -13.30 14.85
N SER A 86 4.71 -12.94 13.90
CA SER A 86 3.71 -13.83 13.32
C SER A 86 4.23 -14.50 12.04
N SER A 87 3.81 -15.73 11.78
CA SER A 87 4.15 -16.45 10.55
C SER A 87 3.20 -16.12 9.37
N SER A 88 2.26 -15.19 9.57
CA SER A 88 1.21 -14.82 8.61
C SER A 88 1.18 -13.31 8.46
N ASP A 89 1.32 -12.82 7.22
CA ASP A 89 1.23 -11.38 6.91
C ASP A 89 -0.21 -10.84 6.96
N LEU A 90 -1.17 -11.65 7.43
CA LEU A 90 -2.59 -11.32 7.50
C LEU A 90 -3.08 -11.40 8.95
N ILE A 91 -3.49 -10.26 9.48
CA ILE A 91 -4.24 -10.11 10.72
C ILE A 91 -5.53 -9.33 10.39
N PRO A 92 -6.69 -10.00 10.22
CA PRO A 92 -7.95 -9.35 9.84
C PRO A 92 -8.29 -8.14 10.71
N GLY A 93 -8.71 -7.03 10.10
CA GLY A 93 -9.05 -5.78 10.80
C GLY A 93 -7.88 -5.02 11.45
N VAL A 94 -6.65 -5.55 11.35
CA VAL A 94 -5.43 -4.89 11.83
C VAL A 94 -4.49 -4.60 10.67
N TYR A 95 -4.21 -5.62 9.86
CA TYR A 95 -3.32 -5.56 8.71
C TYR A 95 -3.65 -6.70 7.75
N GLU A 96 -4.17 -6.36 6.58
CA GLU A 96 -4.73 -7.33 5.63
C GLU A 96 -3.78 -7.66 4.46
N GLY A 97 -2.47 -7.49 4.68
CA GLY A 97 -1.43 -7.81 3.71
C GLY A 97 -0.58 -6.58 3.38
N GLY A 98 0.41 -6.76 2.48
CA GLY A 98 1.31 -5.69 2.05
C GLY A 98 2.80 -5.89 2.36
N PHE A 99 3.15 -6.89 3.20
CA PHE A 99 4.55 -7.29 3.41
C PHE A 99 5.11 -8.10 2.23
N LYS A 100 4.22 -8.77 1.50
CA LYS A 100 4.53 -9.51 0.29
C LYS A 100 3.90 -8.83 -0.91
N MET A 101 4.66 -8.77 -2.00
CA MET A 101 4.13 -8.39 -3.30
C MET A 101 3.32 -9.55 -3.85
N TRP A 102 2.09 -9.28 -4.30
CA TRP A 102 1.27 -10.26 -4.98
C TRP A 102 1.76 -10.49 -6.41
N GLU A 103 1.78 -11.74 -6.87
CA GLU A 103 2.29 -12.13 -8.19
C GLU A 103 1.60 -11.37 -9.34
N CYS A 104 0.30 -11.08 -9.19
CA CYS A 104 -0.48 -10.30 -10.15
C CYS A 104 0.07 -8.89 -10.40
N THR A 105 0.80 -8.31 -9.45
CA THR A 105 1.52 -7.03 -9.62
C THR A 105 2.54 -7.16 -10.75
N SER A 106 3.33 -8.25 -10.75
CA SER A 106 4.34 -8.52 -11.77
C SER A 106 3.69 -8.77 -13.13
N ASP A 107 2.59 -9.52 -13.16
CA ASP A 107 1.87 -9.83 -14.39
C ASP A 107 1.27 -8.57 -15.03
N LEU A 108 0.71 -7.67 -14.23
CA LEU A 108 0.16 -6.42 -14.72
C LEU A 108 1.25 -5.47 -15.24
N VAL A 109 2.39 -5.37 -14.56
CA VAL A 109 3.54 -4.60 -15.10
C VAL A 109 3.97 -5.14 -16.46
N LYS A 110 4.15 -6.46 -16.59
CA LYS A 110 4.54 -7.08 -17.87
C LYS A 110 3.50 -6.85 -18.96
N TYR A 111 2.22 -6.94 -18.61
CA TYR A 111 1.13 -6.64 -19.54
C TYR A 111 1.24 -5.20 -20.06
N LEU A 112 1.39 -4.23 -19.16
CA LEU A 112 1.53 -2.80 -19.51
C LEU A 112 2.80 -2.53 -20.34
N GLU A 113 3.90 -3.25 -20.09
CA GLU A 113 5.12 -3.15 -20.92
C GLU A 113 4.93 -3.72 -22.33
N SER A 114 4.19 -4.81 -22.45
CA SER A 114 3.95 -5.48 -23.73
C SER A 114 2.84 -4.84 -24.56
N ASN A 115 1.94 -4.08 -23.92
CA ASN A 115 0.77 -3.49 -24.57
C ASN A 115 1.02 -2.03 -24.93
N SER A 116 1.37 -1.79 -26.21
CA SER A 116 1.60 -0.46 -26.76
C SER A 116 0.39 0.46 -26.77
N ASP A 117 -0.82 -0.07 -26.60
CA ASP A 117 -2.05 0.71 -26.64
C ASP A 117 -2.26 1.50 -25.34
N VAL A 118 -1.58 1.11 -24.24
CA VAL A 118 -1.64 1.82 -22.97
C VAL A 118 -0.47 2.80 -22.87
N VAL A 119 -0.74 4.07 -23.12
CA VAL A 119 0.27 5.13 -23.04
C VAL A 119 0.13 5.90 -21.73
N ILE A 120 1.18 5.85 -20.91
CA ILE A 120 1.32 6.66 -19.70
C ILE A 120 2.31 7.79 -20.00
N ASN A 121 1.91 9.03 -19.68
CA ASN A 121 2.72 10.24 -19.86
C ASN A 121 2.39 11.28 -18.77
N ASP A 122 3.00 12.45 -18.87
CA ASP A 122 2.86 13.61 -17.97
C ASP A 122 1.44 14.18 -17.82
N ASN A 123 0.52 13.82 -18.72
CA ASN A 123 -0.89 14.20 -18.66
C ASN A 123 -1.80 13.08 -18.15
N THR A 124 -1.25 11.88 -17.90
CA THR A 124 -2.01 10.73 -17.40
C THR A 124 -2.13 10.79 -15.89
N LYS A 125 -3.37 10.81 -15.37
CA LYS A 125 -3.65 10.63 -13.94
C LYS A 125 -3.91 9.17 -13.63
N VAL A 126 -3.22 8.61 -12.64
CA VAL A 126 -3.29 7.19 -12.26
C VAL A 126 -3.58 7.09 -10.78
N LEU A 127 -4.49 6.18 -10.41
CA LEU A 127 -4.74 5.81 -9.02
C LEU A 127 -4.34 4.35 -8.84
N ASP A 128 -3.35 4.09 -7.97
CA ASP A 128 -2.97 2.75 -7.53
C ASP A 128 -3.77 2.42 -6.25
N LEU A 129 -4.86 1.67 -6.41
CA LEU A 129 -5.83 1.36 -5.36
C LEU A 129 -5.49 0.02 -4.70
N GLY A 130 -5.29 0.01 -3.37
CA GLY A 130 -4.71 -1.15 -2.68
C GLY A 130 -3.27 -1.37 -3.13
N CYS A 131 -2.49 -0.29 -3.14
CA CYS A 131 -1.19 -0.26 -3.82
C CYS A 131 -0.13 -1.17 -3.17
N GLY A 132 -0.30 -1.55 -1.90
CA GLY A 132 0.66 -2.30 -1.11
C GLY A 132 2.03 -1.62 -1.11
N SER A 133 3.03 -2.25 -1.73
CA SER A 133 4.36 -1.67 -1.91
C SER A 133 4.44 -0.56 -2.97
N GLY A 134 3.35 -0.26 -3.68
CA GLY A 134 3.26 0.81 -4.68
C GLY A 134 3.93 0.52 -6.01
N VAL A 135 4.24 -0.74 -6.32
CA VAL A 135 5.04 -1.08 -7.50
C VAL A 135 4.37 -0.69 -8.82
N LEU A 136 3.05 -0.82 -8.92
CA LEU A 136 2.30 -0.44 -10.12
C LEU A 136 2.25 1.07 -10.29
N GLY A 137 1.99 1.81 -9.22
CA GLY A 137 2.05 3.25 -9.22
C GLY A 137 3.46 3.78 -9.53
N LEU A 138 4.51 3.15 -8.99
CA LEU A 138 5.90 3.49 -9.31
C LEU A 138 6.23 3.23 -10.79
N TYR A 139 5.69 2.15 -11.37
CA TYR A 139 5.79 1.90 -12.81
C TYR A 139 5.17 3.06 -13.60
N ALA A 140 3.94 3.46 -13.28
CA ALA A 140 3.27 4.57 -13.95
C ALA A 140 4.02 5.90 -13.78
N LEU A 141 4.53 6.17 -12.57
CA LEU A 141 5.33 7.34 -12.26
C LEU A 141 6.62 7.38 -13.10
N SER A 142 7.29 6.24 -13.29
CA SER A 142 8.50 6.13 -14.11
C SER A 142 8.27 6.40 -15.60
N ARG A 143 7.00 6.35 -16.05
CA ARG A 143 6.57 6.72 -17.41
C ARG A 143 6.10 8.18 -17.51
N GLY A 144 6.14 8.94 -16.42
CA GLY A 144 5.71 10.32 -16.35
C GLY A 144 4.30 10.53 -15.81
N GLY A 145 3.57 9.47 -15.47
CA GLY A 145 2.22 9.58 -14.91
C GLY A 145 2.16 10.38 -13.61
N LEU A 146 1.05 11.08 -13.39
CA LEU A 146 0.69 11.69 -12.11
C LEU A 146 -0.06 10.66 -11.28
N VAL A 147 0.56 10.16 -10.21
CA VAL A 147 0.09 8.96 -9.51
C VAL A 147 -0.32 9.28 -8.07
N ASP A 148 -1.54 8.88 -7.72
CA ASP A 148 -2.03 8.80 -6.35
C ASP A 148 -1.95 7.35 -5.86
N PHE A 149 -1.46 7.16 -4.64
CA PHE A 149 -1.33 5.85 -4.00
C PHE A 149 -2.32 5.73 -2.85
N GLN A 150 -3.05 4.63 -2.78
CA GLN A 150 -4.01 4.37 -1.72
C GLN A 150 -3.82 2.96 -1.13
N ASP A 151 -3.66 2.89 0.19
CA ASP A 151 -3.68 1.63 0.96
C ASP A 151 -4.45 1.80 2.30
N TYR A 152 -4.54 0.73 3.10
CA TYR A 152 -5.32 0.64 4.36
C TYR A 152 -4.50 0.97 5.63
#